data_AF-A0A922JND7-F1
#
_entry.id   AF-A0A922JND7-F1
#
_cell.length_a   1.000
_cell.length_b   1.000
_cell.length_c   1.000
_cell.angle_alpha   90.00
_cell.angle_beta   90.00
_cell.angle_gamma   90.00
#
_symmetry.space_group_name_H-M   'P 1'
#
loop_
_entity.id
_entity.type
_entity.pdbx_description
1 polymer ?
#
loop_
_entity_poly.entity_id
_entity_poly.type
_entity_poly.pdbx_seq_one_letter_code
_entity_poly.pdbx_strand_id
1 'polypeptide(L)'
;MKASQRRRKNKLVRILDDSRQWQEGYNKEKVILDYFRDLFTFANPSASLEFLSVLRGRVTPQMNEELIREYTKLEVKDALQQMHHSKAPGPDGMSPIFFQKSWHVVGQSVIAAVLQALN
;
A
#
# COMPACT_ATOMS: atom_id res chain seq x y z
N MET A 1 13.08 13.94 -25.02
CA MET A 1 11.82 14.67 -25.31
C MET A 1 10.52 14.05 -24.74
N LYS A 2 10.49 12.83 -24.20
CA LYS A 2 9.26 12.22 -23.64
C LYS A 2 8.73 12.91 -22.37
N ALA A 3 9.62 13.39 -21.49
CA ALA A 3 9.24 14.04 -20.23
C ALA A 3 8.49 15.38 -20.43
N SER A 4 8.91 16.19 -21.40
CA SER A 4 8.27 17.50 -21.69
C SER A 4 6.86 17.34 -22.27
N GLN A 5 6.64 16.34 -23.13
CA GLN A 5 5.30 16.05 -23.66
C GLN A 5 4.36 15.54 -22.56
N ARG A 6 4.84 14.67 -21.67
CA ARG A 6 4.07 14.16 -20.52
C ARG A 6 3.70 15.28 -19.54
N ARG A 7 4.64 16.20 -19.26
CA ARG A 7 4.38 17.40 -18.43
C ARG A 7 3.30 18.28 -19.03
N ARG A 8 3.31 18.49 -20.36
CA ARG A 8 2.29 19.28 -21.05
C ARG A 8 0.90 18.64 -20.98
N LYS A 9 0.82 17.32 -21.20
CA LYS A 9 -0.44 16.57 -21.17
C LYS A 9 -1.04 16.47 -19.76
N ASN A 10 -0.19 16.35 -18.74
CA ASN A 10 -0.61 16.19 -17.35
C ASN A 10 -0.65 17.51 -16.57
N LYS A 11 -0.55 18.66 -17.26
CA LYS A 11 -0.65 19.96 -16.61
C LYS A 11 -2.09 20.19 -16.20
N LEU A 12 -2.32 20.18 -14.90
CA LEU A 12 -3.61 20.45 -14.30
C LEU A 12 -3.82 21.97 -14.27
N VAL A 13 -4.50 22.49 -15.30
CA VAL A 13 -4.67 23.94 -15.51
C VAL A 13 -5.67 24.51 -14.51
N ARG A 14 -6.84 23.88 -14.41
CA ARG A 14 -7.98 24.27 -13.58
C ARG A 14 -8.68 23.05 -12.98
N ILE A 15 -9.32 23.23 -11.84
CA ILE A 15 -10.14 22.22 -11.16
C ILE A 15 -11.54 22.80 -10.96
N LEU A 16 -12.57 21.97 -11.05
CA LEU A 16 -13.93 22.36 -10.70
C LEU A 16 -14.15 22.04 -9.22
N ASP A 17 -14.54 23.02 -8.42
CA ASP A 17 -14.89 22.83 -7.02
C ASP A 17 -16.36 22.38 -6.83
N ASP A 18 -16.73 22.08 -5.59
CA ASP A 18 -18.08 21.62 -5.23
C ASP A 18 -19.16 22.69 -5.44
N SER A 19 -18.77 23.97 -5.51
CA SER A 19 -19.66 25.08 -5.88
C SER A 19 -19.82 25.23 -7.40
N ARG A 20 -19.30 24.27 -8.18
CA ARG A 20 -19.26 24.26 -9.65
C ARG A 20 -18.51 25.46 -10.22
N GLN A 21 -17.52 25.97 -9.50
CA GLN A 21 -16.65 27.05 -9.98
C GLN A 21 -15.27 26.52 -10.37
N TRP A 22 -14.70 27.09 -11.43
CA TRP A 22 -13.36 26.73 -11.88
C TRP A 22 -12.30 27.47 -11.06
N GLN A 23 -11.44 26.71 -10.39
CA GLN A 23 -10.31 27.20 -9.61
C GLN A 23 -8.99 27.02 -10.37
N GLU A 24 -8.16 28.05 -10.34
CA GLU A 24 -6.87 28.13 -11.01
C GLU A 24 -5.76 28.58 -10.05
N GLY A 25 -4.51 28.60 -10.52
CA GLY A 25 -3.37 29.02 -9.69
C GLY A 25 -3.24 28.23 -8.39
N TYR A 26 -3.01 28.94 -7.28
CA TYR A 26 -2.84 28.39 -5.94
C TYR A 26 -4.15 27.87 -5.31
N ASN A 27 -5.32 28.32 -5.78
CA ASN A 27 -6.61 27.89 -5.23
C ASN A 27 -6.87 26.39 -5.44
N LYS A 28 -6.24 25.79 -6.45
CA LYS A 28 -6.34 24.36 -6.75
C LYS A 28 -5.83 23.47 -5.63
N GLU A 29 -4.79 23.90 -4.92
CA GLU A 29 -4.20 23.13 -3.82
C GLU A 29 -5.22 22.96 -2.69
N LYS A 30 -5.90 24.06 -2.33
CA LYS A 30 -6.95 24.03 -1.31
C LYS A 30 -8.09 23.08 -1.70
N VAL A 31 -8.58 23.13 -2.94
CA VAL A 31 -9.64 22.22 -3.41
C VAL A 31 -9.22 20.75 -3.30
N ILE A 32 -7.98 20.42 -3.67
CA ILE A 32 -7.46 19.05 -3.57
C ILE A 32 -7.35 18.61 -2.11
N LEU A 33 -6.79 19.46 -1.25
CA LEU A 33 -6.60 19.15 0.16
C LEU A 33 -7.94 19.01 0.89
N ASP A 34 -8.89 19.89 0.61
CA ASP A 34 -10.23 19.84 1.19
C ASP A 34 -10.94 18.56 0.76
N TYR A 35 -10.92 18.21 -0.53
CA TYR A 35 -11.49 16.96 -1.05
C TYR A 35 -10.91 15.72 -0.36
N PHE A 36 -9.57 15.59 -0.30
CA PHE A 36 -8.94 14.41 0.28
C PHE A 36 -9.08 14.36 1.80
N ARG A 37 -9.02 15.51 2.48
CA ARG A 37 -9.35 15.57 3.90
C ARG A 37 -10.74 15.00 4.11
N ASP A 38 -11.73 15.53 3.41
CA ASP A 38 -13.12 15.12 3.60
C ASP A 38 -13.31 13.64 3.24
N LEU A 39 -12.69 13.14 2.15
CA LEU A 39 -12.68 11.72 1.78
C LEU A 39 -12.10 10.82 2.87
N PHE A 40 -10.98 11.22 3.50
CA PHE A 40 -10.29 10.41 4.51
C PHE A 40 -10.82 10.64 5.94
N THR A 41 -11.54 11.73 6.18
CA THR A 41 -12.24 12.00 7.45
C THR A 41 -13.71 11.62 7.39
N PHE A 42 -14.22 11.17 6.24
CA PHE A 42 -15.55 10.61 6.10
C PHE A 42 -15.62 9.27 6.87
N ALA A 43 -15.76 9.38 8.19
CA ALA A 43 -16.21 8.30 9.02
C ALA A 43 -17.68 8.10 8.65
N ASN A 44 -17.99 7.13 7.79
CA ASN A 44 -19.35 6.65 7.62
C ASN A 44 -19.64 5.70 8.78
N PRO A 45 -20.25 6.15 9.89
CA PRO A 45 -20.50 5.29 11.06
C PRO A 45 -21.58 4.25 10.73
N SER A 46 -22.26 4.46 9.59
CA SER A 46 -23.29 3.62 8.98
C SER A 46 -22.78 2.87 7.75
N ALA A 47 -21.47 2.61 7.63
CA ALA A 47 -21.03 1.45 6.86
C ALA A 47 -21.65 0.23 7.53
N SER A 48 -22.87 -0.10 7.11
CA SER A 48 -23.70 -1.08 7.78
C SER A 48 -22.93 -2.40 7.78
N LEU A 49 -22.87 -3.04 8.95
CA LEU A 49 -22.46 -4.44 9.09
C LEU A 49 -23.24 -5.38 8.16
N GLU A 50 -24.29 -4.90 7.50
CA GLU A 50 -25.00 -5.56 6.42
C GLU A 50 -24.08 -5.98 5.27
N PHE A 51 -23.07 -5.19 4.87
CA PHE A 51 -22.06 -5.67 3.90
C PHE A 51 -21.26 -6.87 4.45
N LEU A 52 -20.98 -6.90 5.75
CA LEU A 52 -20.30 -8.04 6.38
C LEU A 52 -21.15 -9.32 6.33
N SER A 53 -22.48 -9.22 6.16
CA SER A 53 -23.33 -10.39 5.91
C SER A 53 -23.02 -11.06 4.57
N VAL A 54 -22.61 -10.30 3.54
CA VAL A 54 -22.16 -10.83 2.23
C VAL A 54 -20.79 -11.52 2.35
N LEU A 55 -19.99 -11.15 3.35
CA LEU A 55 -18.70 -11.78 3.65
C LEU A 55 -18.83 -13.04 4.52
N ARG A 56 -19.95 -13.22 5.23
CA ARG A 56 -20.18 -14.41 6.07
C ARG A 56 -20.13 -15.68 5.21
N GLY A 57 -19.30 -16.64 5.62
CA GLY A 57 -19.17 -17.94 4.96
C GLY A 57 -18.13 -18.03 3.83
N ARG A 58 -17.32 -16.98 3.58
CA ARG A 58 -16.21 -17.03 2.61
C ARG A 58 -14.92 -17.65 3.17
N VAL A 59 -14.72 -17.54 4.48
CA VAL A 59 -13.59 -18.13 5.19
C VAL A 59 -14.14 -19.23 6.08
N THR A 60 -13.73 -20.47 5.82
CA THR A 60 -14.11 -21.60 6.69
C THR A 60 -13.34 -21.52 8.02
N PRO A 61 -13.80 -22.20 9.08
CA PRO A 61 -13.05 -22.28 10.33
C PRO A 61 -11.59 -22.73 10.14
N GLN A 62 -11.37 -23.74 9.29
CA GLN A 62 -10.03 -24.22 8.94
C GLN A 62 -9.18 -23.14 8.25
N MET A 63 -9.72 -22.43 7.27
CA MET A 63 -8.99 -21.32 6.63
C MET A 63 -8.67 -20.24 7.65
N ASN A 64 -9.58 -19.97 8.60
CA ASN A 64 -9.33 -18.99 9.64
C ASN A 64 -8.21 -19.43 10.58
N GLU A 65 -8.17 -20.71 10.98
CA GLU A 65 -7.07 -21.30 11.75
C GLU A 65 -5.73 -21.14 11.03
N GLU A 66 -5.69 -21.35 9.71
CA GLU A 66 -4.48 -21.13 8.90
C GLU A 66 -4.08 -19.64 8.83
N LEU A 67 -5.07 -18.74 8.65
CA LEU A 67 -4.84 -17.29 8.50
C LEU A 67 -4.38 -16.61 9.79
N ILE A 68 -4.75 -17.14 10.96
CA ILE A 68 -4.36 -16.60 12.27
C ILE A 68 -3.12 -17.28 12.85
N ARG A 69 -2.55 -18.27 12.16
CA ARG A 69 -1.36 -18.98 12.65
C ARG A 69 -0.15 -18.04 12.64
N GLU A 70 0.80 -18.32 13.52
CA GLU A 70 2.09 -17.62 13.54
C GLU A 70 2.89 -17.83 12.25
N TYR A 71 3.56 -16.77 11.79
CA TYR A 71 4.48 -16.84 10.67
C TYR A 71 5.70 -17.68 11.04
N THR A 72 6.19 -18.43 10.05
CA THR A 72 7.33 -19.34 10.17
C THR A 72 8.57 -18.78 9.47
N LYS A 73 9.74 -19.25 9.88
CA LYS A 73 11.02 -18.92 9.22
C LYS A 73 11.02 -19.26 7.73
N LEU A 74 10.34 -20.34 7.36
CA LEU A 74 10.26 -20.80 5.97
C LEU A 74 9.45 -19.80 5.13
N GLU A 75 8.29 -19.36 5.61
CA GLU A 75 7.46 -18.37 4.92
C GLU A 75 8.20 -17.05 4.70
N VAL A 76 9.00 -16.59 5.68
CA VAL A 76 9.82 -15.38 5.52
C VAL A 76 10.83 -15.55 4.39
N LYS A 77 11.53 -16.69 4.35
CA LYS A 77 12.50 -16.98 3.30
C LYS A 77 11.82 -17.07 1.93
N ASP A 78 10.73 -17.81 1.83
CA ASP A 78 10.03 -18.06 0.58
C ASP A 78 9.42 -16.77 0.04
N ALA A 79 8.82 -15.95 0.91
CA ALA A 79 8.31 -14.64 0.54
C ALA A 79 9.41 -13.75 -0.07
N LEU A 80 10.61 -13.73 0.53
CA LEU A 80 11.73 -12.98 -0.02
C LEU A 80 12.16 -13.52 -1.40
N GLN A 81 12.21 -14.84 -1.59
CA GLN A 81 12.62 -15.45 -2.86
C GLN A 81 11.58 -15.22 -3.98
N GLN A 82 10.31 -15.08 -3.63
CA GLN A 82 9.24 -14.76 -4.58
C GLN A 82 9.27 -13.30 -5.06
N MET A 83 9.97 -12.41 -4.36
CA MET A 83 10.07 -11.00 -4.78
C MET A 83 10.89 -10.86 -6.06
N HIS A 84 10.39 -10.06 -7.00
CA HIS A 84 11.14 -9.72 -8.20
C HIS A 84 12.41 -8.91 -7.84
N HIS A 85 13.54 -9.31 -8.38
CA HIS A 85 14.87 -8.77 -8.06
C HIS A 85 14.98 -7.24 -8.22
N SER A 86 14.30 -6.68 -9.23
CA SER A 86 14.36 -5.23 -9.56
C SER A 86 13.24 -4.39 -8.95
N LYS A 87 12.57 -4.85 -7.88
CA LYS A 87 11.60 -4.02 -7.18
C LYS A 87 12.29 -2.79 -6.57
N ALA A 88 11.50 -1.72 -6.43
CA ALA A 88 11.97 -0.48 -5.83
C ALA A 88 12.57 -0.75 -4.43
N PRO A 89 13.67 -0.07 -4.08
CA PRO A 89 14.28 -0.22 -2.77
C PRO A 89 13.35 0.30 -1.66
N GLY A 90 13.55 -0.21 -0.46
CA GLY A 90 12.95 0.36 0.74
C GLY A 90 13.59 1.70 1.11
N PRO A 91 13.15 2.33 2.22
CA PRO A 91 13.79 3.51 2.79
C PRO A 91 15.28 3.32 3.11
N ASP A 92 15.73 2.07 3.24
CA ASP A 92 17.13 1.66 3.41
C ASP A 92 17.98 1.72 2.13
N GLY A 93 17.35 1.97 0.98
CA GLY A 93 18.02 2.01 -0.32
C GLY A 93 18.35 0.64 -0.91
N MET A 94 17.93 -0.47 -0.27
CA MET A 94 18.26 -1.83 -0.70
C MET A 94 17.08 -2.46 -1.43
N SER A 95 17.33 -2.93 -2.66
CA SER A 95 16.35 -3.73 -3.42
C SER A 95 16.36 -5.21 -2.99
N PRO A 96 15.30 -6.00 -3.26
CA PRO A 96 15.22 -7.41 -2.87
C PRO A 96 16.41 -8.28 -3.31
N ILE A 97 17.03 -7.97 -4.45
CA ILE A 97 18.21 -8.71 -4.95
C ILE A 97 19.37 -8.73 -3.95
N PHE A 98 19.53 -7.67 -3.12
CA PHE A 98 20.57 -7.61 -2.11
C PHE A 98 20.36 -8.69 -1.04
N PHE A 99 19.14 -8.76 -0.50
CA PHE A 99 18.78 -9.73 0.53
C PHE A 99 18.77 -11.16 0.01
N GLN A 100 18.33 -11.36 -1.24
CA GLN A 100 18.35 -12.68 -1.90
C GLN A 100 19.79 -13.19 -2.08
N LYS A 101 20.70 -12.35 -2.60
CA LYS A 101 22.11 -12.73 -2.82
C LYS A 101 22.90 -12.87 -1.52
N SER A 102 22.63 -12.01 -0.54
CA SER A 102 23.35 -11.97 0.73
C SER A 102 22.68 -12.80 1.82
N TRP A 103 21.72 -13.66 1.46
CA TRP A 103 20.90 -14.41 2.43
C TRP A 103 21.72 -15.23 3.42
N HIS A 104 22.85 -15.80 2.98
CA HIS A 104 23.77 -16.54 3.84
C HIS A 104 24.41 -15.68 4.95
N VAL A 105 24.46 -14.37 4.78
CA VAL A 105 24.97 -13.41 5.77
C VAL A 105 23.84 -12.82 6.61
N VAL A 106 22.80 -12.29 5.96
CA VAL A 106 21.77 -11.49 6.64
C VAL A 106 20.52 -12.27 7.02
N GLY A 107 20.35 -13.50 6.52
CA GLY A 107 19.09 -14.24 6.58
C GLY A 107 18.59 -14.47 8.01
N GLN A 108 19.50 -14.80 8.93
CA GLN A 108 19.11 -15.04 10.32
C GLN A 108 18.61 -13.77 11.02
N SER A 109 19.25 -12.63 10.78
CA SER A 109 18.83 -11.33 11.31
C SER A 109 17.50 -10.88 10.70
N VAL A 110 17.33 -11.07 9.40
CA VAL A 110 16.08 -10.75 8.69
C VAL A 110 14.92 -11.61 9.21
N ILE A 111 15.12 -12.92 9.36
CA ILE A 111 14.12 -13.81 9.94
C ILE A 111 13.71 -13.34 11.33
N ALA A 112 14.68 -13.06 12.21
CA ALA A 112 14.40 -12.63 13.58
C ALA A 112 13.60 -11.32 13.61
N ALA A 113 14.02 -10.32 12.82
CA ALA A 113 13.35 -9.03 12.77
C ALA A 113 11.93 -9.13 12.20
N VAL A 114 11.72 -9.92 11.15
CA VAL A 114 10.40 -10.09 10.54
C VAL A 114 9.45 -10.84 11.47
N LEU A 115 9.89 -11.94 12.08
CA LEU A 115 9.04 -12.69 13.01
C LEU A 115 8.72 -11.90 14.29
N GLN A 116 9.64 -11.09 14.79
CA GLN A 116 9.37 -10.18 15.92
C GLN A 116 8.30 -9.12 15.58
N ALA A 117 8.20 -8.73 14.31
CA ALA A 117 7.26 -7.70 13.88
C ALA A 117 5.87 -8.25 13.49
N LEU A 118 5.79 -9.52 13.07
CA LEU A 118 4.57 -10.12 12.50
C LEU A 118 3.85 -11.09 13.43
N ASN A 119 4.53 -11.64 14.44
CA ASN A 119 3.95 -12.49 15.49
C ASN A 119 3.89 -11.70 16.80
#